data_AF-A0A142XNA8-F1
#
_entry.id   AF-A0A142XNA8-F1
#
_cell.length_a   1.000
_cell.length_b   1.000
_cell.length_c   1.000
_cell.angle_alpha   90.00
_cell.angle_beta   90.00
_cell.angle_gamma   90.00
#
_symmetry.space_group_name_H-M   'P 1'
#
loop_
_entity.id
_entity.type
_entity.pdbx_description
1 polymer ?
#
loop_
_entity_poly.entity_id
_entity_poly.type
_entity_poly.pdbx_seq_one_letter_code
_entity_poly.pdbx_strand_id
1 'polypeptide(L)'
;MNDDAAFTAALVADPNDDATRLVYADWLEDRGDARGEFLRLQHQLASVLGRIQHVRPQVETQWASSVAIRRDLIIRAFDADQRHTVTKLARLHAGMMLEQARALLSDLPAVVLRDLPLERAEALRQEFAKVAIVTIERPAPKPAPEERSWPESESAACPPGTPSS
;
A
#
# COMPACT_ATOMS: atom_id res chain seq x y z
N MET A 1 -1.73 9.36 -40.70
CA MET A 1 -0.95 9.31 -39.45
C MET A 1 -1.96 9.26 -38.32
N ASN A 2 -1.84 8.31 -37.40
CA ASN A 2 -2.76 8.21 -36.26
C ASN A 2 -2.21 9.15 -35.17
N ASP A 3 -2.95 10.19 -34.79
CA ASP A 3 -2.50 11.18 -33.78
C ASP A 3 -2.05 10.50 -32.48
N ASP A 4 -2.76 9.42 -32.10
CA ASP A 4 -2.41 8.52 -30.99
C ASP A 4 -0.98 7.95 -31.09
N ALA A 5 -0.59 7.52 -32.29
CA ALA A 5 0.74 6.98 -32.56
C ALA A 5 1.81 8.07 -32.57
N ALA A 6 1.46 9.31 -32.95
CA ALA A 6 2.37 10.45 -32.88
C ALA A 6 2.65 10.85 -31.43
N PHE A 7 1.63 10.93 -30.58
CA PHE A 7 1.80 11.17 -29.14
C PHE A 7 2.62 10.08 -28.47
N THR A 8 2.31 8.81 -28.78
CA THR A 8 3.06 7.67 -28.24
C THR A 8 4.53 7.71 -28.67
N ALA A 9 4.81 7.98 -29.95
CA ALA A 9 6.17 8.10 -30.44
C ALA A 9 6.94 9.27 -29.79
N ALA A 10 6.29 10.41 -29.57
CA ALA A 10 6.89 11.56 -28.88
C ALA A 10 7.27 11.21 -27.43
N LEU A 11 6.37 10.55 -26.68
CA LEU A 11 6.63 10.12 -25.30
C LEU A 11 7.64 8.97 -25.19
N VAL A 12 7.80 8.15 -26.23
CA VAL A 12 8.89 7.17 -26.30
C VAL A 12 10.23 7.85 -26.55
N ALA A 13 10.26 8.90 -27.37
CA ALA A 13 11.47 9.66 -27.65
C ALA A 13 11.91 10.51 -26.44
N ASP A 14 10.97 11.11 -25.72
CA ASP A 14 11.19 11.80 -24.45
C ASP A 14 10.19 11.37 -23.37
N PRO A 15 10.54 10.36 -22.55
CA PRO A 15 9.69 9.88 -21.47
C PRO A 15 9.44 10.89 -20.35
N ASN A 16 10.18 12.00 -20.29
CA ASN A 16 10.04 13.01 -19.25
C ASN A 16 9.28 14.27 -19.73
N ASP A 17 8.78 14.27 -20.97
CA ASP A 17 7.98 15.38 -21.49
C ASP A 17 6.57 15.39 -20.88
N ASP A 18 6.46 16.02 -19.72
CA ASP A 18 5.20 16.23 -19.03
C ASP A 18 4.20 17.08 -19.83
N ALA A 19 4.67 18.00 -20.68
CA ALA A 19 3.80 18.84 -21.47
C ALA A 19 3.06 18.01 -22.54
N THR A 20 3.80 17.20 -23.31
CA THR A 20 3.21 16.27 -24.28
C THR A 20 2.31 15.25 -23.59
N ARG A 21 2.68 14.76 -22.40
CA ARG A 21 1.87 13.83 -21.61
C ARG A 21 0.50 14.42 -21.26
N LEU A 22 0.46 15.67 -20.80
CA LEU A 22 -0.78 16.33 -20.41
C LEU A 22 -1.66 16.66 -21.63
N VAL A 23 -1.07 17.11 -22.73
CA VAL A 23 -1.81 17.34 -23.99
C VAL A 23 -2.41 16.05 -24.53
N TYR A 24 -1.68 14.93 -24.45
CA TYR A 24 -2.21 13.64 -24.86
C TYR A 24 -3.34 13.15 -23.93
N ALA A 25 -3.22 13.42 -22.63
CA ALA A 25 -4.29 13.14 -21.67
C ALA A 25 -5.58 13.89 -22.02
N ASP A 26 -5.49 15.19 -22.30
CA ASP A 26 -6.63 16.01 -22.74
C ASP A 26 -7.27 15.42 -24.03
N TRP A 27 -6.43 15.08 -25.01
CA TRP A 27 -6.89 14.50 -26.29
C TRP A 27 -7.61 13.15 -26.13
N LEU A 28 -7.21 12.34 -25.14
CA LEU A 28 -7.83 11.05 -24.79
C LEU A 28 -9.14 11.25 -24.01
N GLU A 29 -9.17 12.19 -23.06
CA GLU A 29 -10.36 12.52 -22.25
C GLU A 29 -11.50 13.05 -23.12
N ASP A 30 -11.20 13.91 -24.10
CA ASP A 30 -12.16 14.40 -25.09
C ASP A 30 -12.84 13.29 -25.90
N ARG A 31 -12.24 12.10 -25.93
CA ARG A 31 -12.74 10.90 -26.62
C ARG A 31 -13.37 9.87 -25.68
N GLY A 32 -13.44 10.16 -24.38
CA GLY A 32 -13.92 9.23 -23.37
C GLY A 32 -12.99 8.03 -23.14
N ASP A 33 -11.70 8.16 -23.46
CA ASP A 33 -10.72 7.10 -23.28
C ASP A 33 -10.09 7.17 -21.87
N ALA A 34 -10.22 6.07 -21.11
CA ALA A 34 -9.69 5.95 -19.75
C ALA A 34 -8.16 6.09 -19.66
N ARG A 35 -7.43 5.95 -20.79
CA ARG A 35 -5.99 6.23 -20.85
C ARG A 35 -5.67 7.69 -20.48
N GLY A 36 -6.58 8.63 -20.71
CA GLY A 36 -6.38 10.04 -20.35
C GLY A 36 -6.27 10.24 -18.83
N GLU A 37 -7.23 9.70 -18.08
CA GLU A 37 -7.20 9.70 -16.60
C GLU A 37 -5.93 9.02 -16.07
N PHE A 38 -5.54 7.88 -16.67
CA PHE A 38 -4.32 7.18 -16.29
C PHE A 38 -3.06 8.05 -16.44
N LEU A 39 -2.93 8.79 -17.54
CA LEU A 39 -1.79 9.70 -17.75
C LEU A 39 -1.76 10.85 -16.74
N ARG A 40 -2.92 11.41 -16.37
CA ARG A 40 -3.00 12.42 -15.32
C ARG A 40 -2.57 11.88 -13.96
N LEU A 41 -3.05 10.69 -13.59
CA LEU A 41 -2.68 10.05 -12.33
C LEU A 41 -1.18 9.75 -12.29
N GLN A 42 -0.57 9.33 -13.39
CA GLN A 42 0.88 9.16 -13.46
C GLN A 42 1.64 10.48 -13.24
N HIS A 43 1.23 11.55 -13.92
CA HIS A 43 1.86 12.87 -13.76
C HIS A 43 1.73 13.39 -12.32
N GLN A 44 0.54 13.28 -11.72
CA GLN A 44 0.32 13.64 -10.32
C GLN A 44 1.17 12.79 -9.36
N LEU A 45 1.25 11.48 -9.60
CA LEU A 45 2.07 10.58 -8.81
C LEU A 45 3.56 10.98 -8.87
N ALA A 46 4.09 11.31 -10.05
CA ALA A 46 5.46 11.76 -10.21
C ALA A 46 5.75 13.03 -9.39
N SER A 47 4.84 14.02 -9.46
CA SER A 47 4.94 15.26 -8.68
C SER A 47 4.89 15.01 -7.16
N VAL A 48 3.97 14.17 -6.69
CA VAL A 48 3.85 13.81 -5.27
C VAL A 48 5.10 13.05 -4.78
N LEU A 49 5.61 12.10 -5.57
CA LEU A 49 6.83 11.36 -5.23
C LEU A 49 8.03 12.28 -5.12
N GLY A 50 8.23 13.21 -6.07
CA GLY A 50 9.32 14.19 -6.00
C GLY A 50 9.26 15.04 -4.73
N ARG A 51 8.06 15.49 -4.33
CA ARG A 51 7.86 16.22 -3.07
C ARG A 51 8.17 15.37 -1.84
N ILE A 52 7.70 14.11 -1.81
CA ILE A 52 8.00 13.19 -0.71
C ILE A 52 9.50 12.96 -0.59
N GLN A 53 10.20 12.74 -1.71
CA GLN A 53 11.66 12.55 -1.74
C GLN A 53 12.40 13.78 -1.21
N HIS A 54 11.93 14.98 -1.53
CA HIS A 54 12.52 16.23 -1.03
C HIS A 54 12.32 16.42 0.49
N VAL A 55 11.14 16.07 1.02
CA VAL A 55 10.82 16.23 2.45
C VAL A 55 11.39 15.09 3.30
N ARG A 56 11.51 13.88 2.76
CA ARG A 56 11.98 12.69 3.48
C ARG A 56 13.26 12.85 4.30
N PRO A 57 14.36 13.46 3.80
CA PRO A 57 15.58 13.64 4.58
C PRO A 57 15.46 14.69 5.68
N GLN A 58 14.41 15.54 5.66
CA GLN A 58 14.19 16.60 6.65
C GLN A 58 13.46 16.09 7.89
N VAL A 59 13.02 14.83 7.88
CA VAL A 59 12.21 14.21 8.91
C VAL A 59 13.00 13.07 9.56
N GLU A 60 12.89 12.93 10.88
CA GLU A 60 13.52 11.84 11.62
C GLU A 60 13.05 10.46 11.11
N THR A 61 14.00 9.58 10.81
CA THR A 61 13.74 8.26 10.21
C THR A 61 12.83 7.38 11.07
N GLN A 62 13.01 7.40 12.39
CA GLN A 62 12.21 6.59 13.31
C GLN A 62 10.76 7.07 13.36
N TRP A 63 10.55 8.38 13.44
CA TRP A 63 9.21 8.96 13.39
C TRP A 63 8.54 8.68 12.05
N ALA A 64 9.23 8.91 10.93
CA ALA A 64 8.69 8.68 9.58
C ALA A 64 8.28 7.21 9.40
N SER A 65 9.08 6.28 9.91
CA SER A 65 8.77 4.84 9.93
C SER A 65 7.59 4.48 10.83
N SER A 66 7.35 5.26 11.88
CA SER A 66 6.24 5.05 12.82
C SER A 66 4.91 5.53 12.25
N VAL A 67 4.90 6.69 11.58
CA VAL A 67 3.70 7.30 10.97
C VAL A 67 3.43 6.85 9.53
N ALA A 68 4.37 6.10 8.92
CA ALA A 68 4.22 5.61 7.57
C ALA A 68 2.92 4.81 7.39
N ILE A 69 2.29 4.99 6.22
CA ILE A 69 1.14 4.18 5.83
C ILE A 69 1.58 2.72 5.78
N ARG A 70 0.90 1.92 6.58
CA ARG A 70 1.17 0.50 6.74
C ARG A 70 0.73 -0.28 5.51
N ARG A 71 1.48 -1.31 5.17
CA ARG A 71 1.29 -2.15 3.99
C ARG A 71 1.48 -3.62 4.36
N ASP A 72 0.71 -4.46 3.70
CA ASP A 72 0.79 -5.92 3.81
C ASP A 72 1.48 -6.47 2.55
N LEU A 73 2.39 -7.42 2.74
CA LEU A 73 3.09 -8.13 1.67
C LEU A 73 2.37 -9.45 1.39
N ILE A 74 1.88 -9.61 0.16
CA ILE A 74 1.03 -10.72 -0.22
C ILE A 74 1.73 -11.52 -1.32
N ILE A 75 1.96 -12.81 -1.07
CA ILE A 75 2.39 -13.75 -2.10
C ILE A 75 1.14 -14.26 -2.81
N ARG A 76 1.08 -14.05 -4.12
CA ARG A 76 -0.05 -14.49 -4.97
C ARG A 76 0.21 -15.82 -5.63
N ALA A 77 1.44 -16.08 -6.05
CA ALA A 77 1.85 -17.30 -6.72
C ALA A 77 3.36 -17.52 -6.59
N PHE A 78 3.81 -18.76 -6.69
CA PHE A 78 5.21 -19.13 -6.82
C PHE A 78 5.29 -20.53 -7.45
N ASP A 79 6.40 -20.84 -8.10
CA ASP A 79 6.64 -22.15 -8.71
C ASP A 79 6.96 -23.20 -7.63
N ALA A 80 6.57 -24.46 -7.88
CA ALA A 80 6.71 -25.54 -6.89
C ALA A 80 8.16 -25.83 -6.49
N ASP A 81 9.12 -25.58 -7.38
CA ASP A 81 10.57 -25.67 -7.14
C ASP A 81 11.05 -24.62 -6.12
N GLN A 82 10.45 -23.43 -6.14
CA GLN A 82 10.78 -22.32 -5.24
C GLN A 82 10.14 -22.46 -3.85
N ARG A 83 9.29 -23.46 -3.60
CA ARG A 83 8.58 -23.64 -2.33
C ARG A 83 9.52 -23.63 -1.12
N HIS A 84 10.66 -24.30 -1.21
CA HIS A 84 11.66 -24.31 -0.12
C HIS A 84 12.26 -22.93 0.10
N THR A 85 12.59 -22.21 -0.97
CA THR A 85 13.17 -20.86 -0.92
C THR A 85 12.19 -19.86 -0.33
N VAL A 86 10.94 -19.85 -0.83
CA VAL A 86 9.87 -18.98 -0.34
C VAL A 86 9.57 -19.24 1.13
N THR A 87 9.49 -20.53 1.53
CA THR A 87 9.32 -20.91 2.94
C THR A 87 10.47 -20.41 3.80
N LYS A 88 11.72 -20.51 3.32
CA LYS A 88 12.90 -20.01 4.04
C LYS A 88 12.87 -18.49 4.21
N LEU A 89 12.55 -17.75 3.17
CA LEU A 89 12.45 -16.29 3.19
C LEU A 89 11.32 -15.80 4.10
N ALA A 90 10.14 -16.42 4.00
CA ALA A 90 9.01 -16.11 4.88
C ALA A 90 9.38 -16.28 6.36
N ARG A 91 10.06 -17.38 6.70
CA ARG A 91 10.54 -17.62 8.07
C ARG A 91 11.57 -16.60 8.53
N LEU A 92 12.51 -16.23 7.66
CA LEU A 92 13.57 -15.27 7.99
C LEU A 92 12.98 -13.90 8.37
N HIS A 93 12.03 -13.39 7.58
CA HIS A 93 11.54 -12.03 7.77
C HIS A 93 10.32 -11.93 8.71
N ALA A 94 9.48 -12.97 8.78
CA ALA A 94 8.30 -12.99 9.65
C ALA A 94 8.57 -13.64 11.01
N GLY A 95 9.73 -14.26 11.23
CA GLY A 95 10.07 -14.93 12.49
C GLY A 95 9.17 -16.13 12.80
N MET A 96 8.50 -16.70 11.79
CA MET A 96 7.53 -17.79 11.95
C MET A 96 8.17 -19.17 11.92
N MET A 97 7.48 -20.15 12.52
CA MET A 97 7.91 -21.55 12.51
C MET A 97 7.71 -22.21 11.14
N LEU A 98 8.37 -23.34 10.89
CA LEU A 98 8.29 -24.05 9.60
C LEU A 98 6.86 -24.46 9.23
N GLU A 99 6.13 -25.03 10.20
CA GLU A 99 4.76 -25.49 9.97
C GLU A 99 3.79 -24.32 9.74
N GLN A 100 3.97 -23.21 10.46
CA GLN A 100 3.22 -21.97 10.23
C GLN A 100 3.46 -21.42 8.82
N ALA A 101 4.72 -21.38 8.38
CA ALA A 101 5.06 -20.92 7.04
C ALA A 101 4.50 -21.84 5.94
N ARG A 102 4.55 -23.16 6.14
CA ARG A 102 4.00 -24.14 5.18
C ARG A 102 2.48 -24.05 5.07
N ALA A 103 1.79 -23.91 6.20
CA ALA A 103 0.34 -23.76 6.25
C ALA A 103 -0.11 -22.43 5.61
N LEU A 104 0.65 -21.36 5.86
CA LEU A 104 0.39 -20.06 5.24
C LEU A 104 0.57 -20.11 3.71
N LEU A 105 1.58 -20.82 3.22
CA LEU A 105 1.86 -20.94 1.78
C LEU A 105 1.08 -22.06 1.08
N SER A 106 0.28 -22.86 1.81
CA SER A 106 -0.60 -23.86 1.19
C SER A 106 -1.88 -23.26 0.62
N ASP A 107 -2.32 -22.11 1.14
CA ASP A 107 -3.51 -21.41 0.68
C ASP A 107 -3.11 -20.04 0.13
N LEU A 108 -3.17 -19.88 -1.19
CA LEU A 108 -2.79 -18.65 -1.88
C LEU A 108 -4.05 -17.90 -2.34
N PRO A 109 -4.08 -16.56 -2.25
CA PRO A 109 -2.99 -15.65 -1.88
C PRO A 109 -2.75 -15.54 -0.36
N ALA A 110 -1.48 -15.49 0.05
CA ALA A 110 -1.09 -15.52 1.45
C ALA A 110 -0.39 -14.23 1.90
N VAL A 111 -0.85 -13.66 3.02
CA VAL A 111 -0.23 -12.47 3.64
C VAL A 111 0.96 -12.91 4.49
N VAL A 112 2.18 -12.73 3.99
CA VAL A 112 3.40 -13.21 4.66
C VAL A 112 3.84 -12.26 5.76
N LEU A 113 3.71 -10.95 5.53
CA LEU A 113 4.08 -9.90 6.48
C LEU A 113 3.02 -8.82 6.51
N ARG A 114 2.70 -8.36 7.71
CA ARG A 114 1.69 -7.35 7.98
C ARG A 114 2.32 -6.08 8.53
N ASP A 115 1.61 -4.97 8.37
CA ASP A 115 1.89 -3.70 9.07
C ASP A 115 3.29 -3.12 8.79
N LEU A 116 3.80 -3.35 7.58
CA LEU A 116 5.13 -2.90 7.19
C LEU A 116 5.08 -1.43 6.73
N PRO A 117 6.11 -0.62 7.02
CA PRO A 117 6.30 0.64 6.31
C PRO A 117 6.62 0.35 4.84
N LEU A 118 6.21 1.25 3.94
CA LEU A 118 6.34 1.06 2.48
C LEU A 118 7.76 0.68 2.04
N GLU A 119 8.78 1.37 2.56
CA GLU A 119 10.19 1.12 2.23
C GLU A 119 10.60 -0.33 2.53
N ARG A 120 10.18 -0.87 3.68
CA ARG A 120 10.45 -2.25 4.07
C ARG A 120 9.65 -3.24 3.22
N ALA A 121 8.38 -2.93 2.93
CA ALA A 121 7.55 -3.76 2.07
C ALA A 121 8.13 -3.85 0.64
N GLU A 122 8.65 -2.74 0.10
CA GLU A 122 9.28 -2.69 -1.22
C GLU A 122 10.60 -3.44 -1.27
N ALA A 123 11.47 -3.27 -0.27
CA ALA A 123 12.72 -4.03 -0.17
C ALA A 123 12.45 -5.54 -0.16
N LEU A 124 11.46 -5.98 0.62
CA LEU A 124 11.05 -7.38 0.66
C LEU A 124 10.42 -7.82 -0.66
N ARG A 125 9.56 -7.01 -1.28
CA ARG A 125 8.99 -7.32 -2.60
C ARG A 125 10.08 -7.57 -3.63
N GLN A 126 11.15 -6.78 -3.66
CA GLN A 126 12.28 -6.98 -4.58
C GLN A 126 13.02 -8.30 -4.32
N GLU A 127 13.13 -8.71 -3.06
CA GLU A 127 13.74 -9.99 -2.68
C GLU A 127 12.86 -11.18 -3.08
N PHE A 128 11.57 -11.14 -2.75
CA PHE A 128 10.62 -12.20 -3.09
C PHE A 128 10.28 -12.24 -4.59
N ALA A 129 10.36 -11.14 -5.33
CA ALA A 129 10.08 -11.10 -6.77
C ALA A 129 10.97 -12.02 -7.61
N LYS A 130 12.11 -12.46 -7.06
CA LYS A 130 13.01 -13.43 -7.71
C LYS A 130 12.47 -14.86 -7.70
N VAL A 131 11.52 -15.15 -6.80
CA VAL A 131 11.07 -16.52 -6.51
C VAL A 131 9.54 -16.65 -6.46
N ALA A 132 8.81 -15.53 -6.43
CA ALA A 132 7.36 -15.49 -6.27
C ALA A 132 6.75 -14.22 -6.89
N ILE A 133 5.49 -14.29 -7.28
CA ILE A 133 4.66 -13.16 -7.64
C ILE A 133 4.12 -12.53 -6.36
N VAL A 134 4.51 -11.27 -6.11
CA VAL A 134 4.22 -10.57 -4.85
C VAL A 134 3.57 -9.21 -5.10
N THR A 135 2.53 -8.91 -4.32
CA THR A 135 1.86 -7.60 -4.29
C THR A 135 1.99 -6.94 -2.92
N ILE A 136 1.99 -5.60 -2.93
CA ILE A 136 1.96 -4.78 -1.72
C ILE A 136 0.60 -4.10 -1.67
N GLU A 137 -0.20 -4.43 -0.68
CA GLU A 137 -1.55 -3.91 -0.52
C GLU A 137 -1.68 -3.11 0.78
N ARG A 138 -2.69 -2.24 0.85
CA ARG A 138 -3.04 -1.61 2.12
C ARG A 138 -3.62 -2.72 3.01
N PRO A 139 -3.22 -2.86 4.28
CA PRO A 139 -3.82 -3.81 5.19
C PRO A 139 -5.34 -3.63 5.16
N ALA A 140 -6.05 -4.75 5.17
CA ALA A 140 -7.50 -4.71 5.38
C ALA A 140 -7.78 -3.88 6.64
N PRO A 141 -8.82 -3.03 6.64
CA PRO A 141 -9.19 -2.30 7.85
C PRO A 141 -9.35 -3.33 8.97
N LYS A 142 -8.72 -3.09 10.12
CA LYS A 142 -8.93 -3.92 11.30
C LYS A 142 -10.44 -4.00 11.51
N PRO A 143 -11.05 -5.19 11.71
CA PRO A 143 -12.46 -5.27 12.03
C PRO A 143 -12.71 -4.28 13.17
N ALA A 144 -13.69 -3.40 12.97
CA ALA A 144 -14.01 -2.37 13.95
C ALA A 144 -14.04 -3.03 15.33
N PRO A 145 -13.37 -2.45 16.35
CA PRO A 145 -13.47 -3.01 17.68
C PRO A 145 -14.96 -3.12 18.00
N GLU A 146 -15.41 -4.37 18.16
CA GLU A 146 -16.76 -4.70 18.63
C GLU A 146 -17.01 -3.77 19.81
N GLU A 147 -18.09 -2.98 19.70
CA GLU A 147 -18.41 -1.86 20.57
C GLU A 147 -17.98 -2.17 22.00
N ARG A 148 -16.89 -1.53 22.42
CA ARG A 148 -16.50 -1.50 23.83
C ARG A 148 -17.68 -0.83 24.51
N SER A 149 -18.58 -1.62 25.06
CA SER A 149 -19.64 -1.18 25.94
C SER A 149 -18.94 -0.41 27.05
N TRP A 150 -18.96 0.91 26.95
CA TRP A 150 -18.63 1.75 28.08
C TRP A 150 -19.63 1.34 29.16
N PRO A 151 -19.19 0.86 30.34
CA PRO A 151 -20.14 0.74 31.43
C PRO A 151 -20.65 2.15 31.66
N GLU A 152 -21.95 2.36 31.42
CA GLU A 152 -22.66 3.54 31.90
C GLU A 152 -22.34 3.61 33.39
N SER A 153 -21.42 4.51 33.73
CA SER A 153 -21.04 4.79 35.10
C SER A 153 -22.33 5.12 35.83
N GLU A 154 -22.68 4.26 36.78
CA GLU A 154 -23.76 4.42 37.75
C GLU A 154 -24.00 5.90 38.02
N SER A 155 -25.20 6.34 37.63
CA SER A 155 -25.81 7.60 38.01
C SER A 155 -25.51 7.87 39.47
N ALA A 156 -24.56 8.77 39.72
CA ALA A 156 -24.32 9.33 41.03
C ALA A 156 -25.64 9.96 41.49
N ALA A 157 -26.31 9.27 42.40
CA ALA A 157 -27.50 9.75 43.07
C ALA A 157 -27.16 11.07 43.77
N CYS A 158 -27.60 12.20 43.22
CA CYS A 158 -27.72 13.44 43.98
C CYS A 158 -28.71 13.18 45.12
N PRO A 159 -28.34 13.35 46.40
CA PRO A 159 -29.31 13.30 47.48
C PRO A 159 -30.23 14.53 47.38
N PRO A 160 -31.56 14.37 47.54
CA PRO A 160 -32.47 15.50 47.50
C PRO A 160 -32.24 16.39 48.73
N GLY A 161 -31.94 17.67 48.48
CA GLY A 161 -31.90 18.70 49.50
C GLY A 161 -33.25 18.83 50.20
N THR A 162 -33.23 18.79 51.52
CA THR A 162 -34.35 19.09 52.40
C THR A 162 -34.79 20.56 52.23
N PRO A 163 -36.09 20.87 52.08
CA PRO A 163 -36.59 22.23 52.23
C PRO A 163 -36.77 22.55 53.73
N SER A 164 -36.07 23.54 54.24
CA SER A 164 -36.37 24.16 55.54
C SER A 164 -37.57 25.10 55.41
N SER A 165 -38.54 24.94 56.32
CA SER A 165 -39.47 25.99 56.76
C SER A 165 -38.76 27.05 57.60
#